data_AF-A0A2A2EX26-F1
#
_entry.id   AF-A0A2A2EX26-F1
#
_cell.length_a   1.000
_cell.length_b   1.000
_cell.length_c   1.000
_cell.angle_alpha   90.00
_cell.angle_beta   90.00
_cell.angle_gamma   90.00
#
_symmetry.space_group_name_H-M   'P 1'
#
loop_
_entity.id
_entity.type
_entity.pdbx_description
1 polymer ?
#
loop_
_entity_poly.entity_id
_entity_poly.type
_entity_poly.pdbx_seq_one_letter_code
_entity_poly.pdbx_strand_id
1 'polypeptide(L)'
;MKSDRIELPADKQLVEKVIQDRTEQGSVHFVYVLECVDWVEERARERVKDVYDLGTKEDLRFFQKDHKTDDPRHFQKNINNKNTNGSSKSQKQGFTERESDFNPPSWYYLALDAERVYYVGCTADVYSRINQHMEGKSSGGANFTTVFPPTHLVEVYGFQNKDRAYEAEREVGSELTENEEYAYFS
;
A
#
# COMPACT_ATOMS: atom_id res chain seq x y z
N MET A 1 -20.90 8.12 -3.91
CA MET A 1 -20.39 9.39 -4.48
C MET A 1 -18.94 9.14 -4.83
N LYS A 2 -18.49 9.45 -6.05
CA LYS A 2 -17.05 9.41 -6.34
C LYS A 2 -16.45 10.62 -5.62
N SER A 3 -15.73 10.39 -4.53
CA SER A 3 -14.92 11.44 -3.92
C SER A 3 -13.96 11.96 -4.98
N ASP A 4 -13.89 13.28 -5.14
CA ASP A 4 -13.01 13.92 -6.11
C ASP A 4 -11.56 13.57 -5.75
N ARG A 5 -10.95 12.69 -6.53
CA ARG A 5 -9.54 12.32 -6.35
C ARG A 5 -8.67 13.56 -6.61
N ILE A 6 -7.69 13.80 -5.75
CA ILE A 6 -6.74 14.91 -5.94
C ILE A 6 -5.46 14.35 -6.51
N GLU A 7 -5.08 14.80 -7.71
CA GLU A 7 -3.79 14.43 -8.34
C GLU A 7 -2.61 14.95 -7.51
N LEU A 8 -1.55 14.13 -7.42
CA LEU A 8 -0.32 14.45 -6.71
C LEU A 8 0.85 14.64 -7.69
N PRO A 9 1.77 15.59 -7.42
CA PRO A 9 1.83 16.46 -6.25
C PRO A 9 0.76 17.56 -6.30
N ALA A 10 0.07 17.78 -5.17
CA ALA A 10 -0.89 18.86 -5.00
C ALA A 10 -0.32 20.00 -4.18
N ASP A 11 -0.84 21.21 -4.39
CA ASP A 11 -0.46 22.35 -3.56
C ASP A 11 -1.04 22.22 -2.14
N LYS A 12 -0.35 22.84 -1.17
CA LYS A 12 -0.73 22.78 0.23
C LYS A 12 -2.15 23.29 0.49
N GLN A 13 -2.57 24.37 -0.19
CA GLN A 13 -3.88 24.97 0.04
C GLN A 13 -4.99 24.05 -0.42
N LEU A 14 -4.81 23.36 -1.54
CA LEU A 14 -5.74 22.37 -2.04
C LEU A 14 -5.87 21.18 -1.07
N VAL A 15 -4.74 20.64 -0.59
CA VAL A 15 -4.77 19.53 0.38
C VAL A 15 -5.44 19.95 1.69
N GLU A 16 -5.08 21.11 2.25
CA GLU A 16 -5.70 21.64 3.47
C GLU A 16 -7.20 21.89 3.30
N LYS A 17 -7.61 22.39 2.14
CA LYS A 17 -9.02 22.57 1.82
C LYS A 17 -9.75 21.23 1.78
N VAL A 18 -9.19 20.20 1.15
CA VAL A 18 -9.79 18.86 1.12
C VAL A 18 -9.93 18.27 2.52
N ILE A 19 -8.92 18.45 3.38
CA ILE A 19 -9.01 18.02 4.78
C ILE A 19 -10.16 18.73 5.48
N GLN A 20 -10.25 20.06 5.35
CA GLN A 20 -11.33 20.85 5.96
C GLN A 20 -12.72 20.44 5.44
N ASP A 21 -12.85 20.18 4.14
CA ASP A 21 -14.13 19.84 3.51
C ASP A 21 -14.60 18.41 3.86
N ARG A 22 -13.68 17.50 4.19
CA ARG A 22 -13.99 16.06 4.41
C ARG A 22 -13.94 15.60 5.87
N THR A 23 -13.50 16.46 6.78
CA THR A 23 -13.29 16.06 8.17
C THR A 23 -14.08 16.92 9.14
N GLU A 24 -14.41 16.34 10.31
CA GLU A 24 -15.12 17.05 11.34
C GLU A 24 -14.27 18.17 11.95
N GLN A 25 -14.91 19.28 12.32
CA GLN A 25 -14.24 20.37 13.03
C GLN A 25 -13.60 19.84 14.33
N GLY A 26 -12.36 20.28 14.58
CA GLY A 26 -11.59 19.85 15.75
C GLY A 26 -10.86 18.52 15.60
N SER A 27 -10.88 17.90 14.41
CA SER A 27 -10.00 16.77 14.10
C SER A 27 -8.53 17.18 14.22
N VAL A 28 -7.73 16.34 14.88
CA VAL A 28 -6.29 16.55 15.10
C VAL A 28 -5.45 15.37 14.59
N HIS A 29 -6.09 14.25 14.28
CA HIS A 29 -5.50 13.06 13.68
C HIS A 29 -6.27 12.71 12.43
N PHE A 30 -5.58 12.22 11.41
CA PHE A 30 -6.15 11.98 10.10
C PHE A 30 -5.70 10.62 9.57
N VAL A 31 -6.66 9.87 9.05
CA VAL A 31 -6.40 8.70 8.20
C VAL A 31 -6.56 9.16 6.76
N TYR A 32 -5.57 8.87 5.91
CA TYR A 32 -5.60 9.25 4.50
C TYR A 32 -5.33 8.03 3.62
N VAL A 33 -5.95 8.02 2.44
CA VAL A 33 -5.82 6.95 1.44
C VAL A 33 -5.18 7.53 0.19
N LEU A 34 -4.06 6.95 -0.21
CA LEU A 34 -3.36 7.29 -1.44
C LEU A 34 -3.53 6.17 -2.46
N GLU A 35 -3.86 6.51 -3.70
CA GLU A 35 -3.83 5.59 -4.84
C GLU A 35 -2.44 5.65 -5.47
N CYS A 36 -1.79 4.50 -5.59
CA CYS A 36 -0.49 4.34 -6.19
C CYS A 36 -0.64 4.00 -7.69
N VAL A 37 0.31 4.44 -8.51
CA VAL A 37 0.19 4.31 -9.98
C VAL A 37 0.13 2.86 -10.45
N ASP A 38 -0.35 2.64 -11.65
CA ASP A 38 -0.38 1.35 -12.34
C ASP A 38 1.04 0.97 -12.83
N TRP A 39 1.57 -0.19 -12.42
CA TRP A 39 3.00 -0.50 -12.53
C TRP A 39 3.37 -1.34 -13.76
N VAL A 40 4.56 -1.05 -14.29
CA VAL A 40 5.35 -1.99 -15.10
C VAL A 40 6.24 -2.77 -14.13
N GLU A 41 6.10 -4.10 -14.07
CA GLU A 41 6.77 -4.98 -13.10
C GLU A 41 8.27 -4.70 -12.96
N GLU A 42 8.95 -4.47 -14.08
CA GLU A 42 10.39 -4.22 -14.11
C GLU A 42 10.79 -2.99 -13.28
N ARG A 43 9.99 -1.92 -13.31
CA ARG A 43 10.28 -0.69 -12.53
C ARG A 43 10.01 -0.88 -11.04
N ALA A 44 8.95 -1.62 -10.69
CA ALA A 44 8.68 -1.94 -9.29
C ALA A 44 9.81 -2.81 -8.72
N ARG A 45 10.31 -3.77 -9.51
CA ARG A 45 11.44 -4.63 -9.16
C ARG A 45 12.72 -3.83 -8.90
N GLU A 46 13.09 -2.91 -9.80
CA GLU A 46 14.27 -2.04 -9.61
C GLU A 46 14.19 -1.27 -8.29
N ARG A 47 13.03 -0.68 -8.00
CA ARG A 47 12.85 0.09 -6.76
C ARG A 47 12.85 -0.76 -5.52
N VAL A 48 12.30 -1.98 -5.57
CA VAL A 48 12.43 -2.91 -4.43
C VAL A 48 13.89 -3.24 -4.19
N LYS A 49 14.69 -3.47 -5.25
CA LYS A 49 16.14 -3.72 -5.12
C LYS A 49 16.85 -2.53 -4.49
N ASP A 50 16.47 -1.29 -4.84
CA ASP A 50 17.05 -0.07 -4.27
C ASP A 50 16.66 0.13 -2.79
N VAL A 51 15.39 -0.13 -2.44
CA VAL A 51 14.85 0.10 -1.09
C VAL A 51 15.29 -0.99 -0.11
N TYR A 52 15.32 -2.23 -0.56
CA TYR A 52 15.63 -3.40 0.24
C TYR A 52 17.03 -3.94 -0.03
N ASP A 53 17.94 -3.04 -0.47
CA ASP A 53 19.37 -3.27 -0.75
C ASP A 53 19.75 -4.69 -0.37
N LEU A 54 19.67 -5.61 -1.34
CA LEU A 54 19.82 -7.05 -1.11
C LEU A 54 21.29 -7.35 -0.78
N GLY A 55 21.72 -6.81 0.36
CA GLY A 55 22.74 -7.33 1.21
C GLY A 55 22.40 -8.78 1.53
N THR A 56 23.45 -9.58 1.44
CA THR A 56 23.59 -11.00 1.74
C THR A 56 22.55 -11.62 2.71
N LYS A 57 22.41 -12.95 2.63
CA LYS A 57 21.56 -13.86 3.45
C LYS A 57 21.48 -13.60 4.98
N GLU A 58 22.23 -12.66 5.52
CA GLU A 58 22.24 -12.26 6.93
C GLU A 58 21.15 -11.24 7.27
N ASP A 59 20.78 -10.32 6.36
CA ASP A 59 19.74 -9.31 6.61
C ASP A 59 18.32 -9.89 6.60
N LEU A 60 18.09 -10.96 5.83
CA LEU A 60 16.85 -11.74 5.84
C LEU A 60 16.52 -12.38 7.20
N ARG A 61 17.51 -12.59 8.08
CA ARG A 61 17.27 -13.15 9.42
C ARG A 61 16.70 -12.13 10.40
N PHE A 62 16.87 -10.83 10.13
CA PHE A 62 16.35 -9.77 11.00
C PHE A 62 14.82 -9.69 10.86
N PHE A 63 14.29 -9.76 9.64
CA PHE A 63 12.84 -9.70 9.38
C PHE A 63 12.06 -10.94 9.84
N GLN A 64 12.65 -12.14 9.86
CA GLN A 64 11.98 -13.34 10.41
C GLN A 64 11.83 -13.30 11.93
N LYS A 65 12.58 -12.45 12.64
CA LYS A 65 12.54 -12.40 14.11
C LYS A 65 11.37 -11.57 14.64
N ASP A 66 10.95 -10.54 13.91
CA ASP A 66 9.89 -9.62 14.36
C ASP A 66 8.47 -10.06 13.96
N HIS A 67 8.31 -11.06 13.08
CA HIS A 67 7.00 -11.63 12.71
C HIS A 67 6.65 -12.95 13.43
N LYS A 68 7.27 -13.25 14.57
CA LYS A 68 7.00 -14.49 15.33
C LYS A 68 5.68 -14.52 16.11
N THR A 69 4.76 -13.58 15.92
CA THR A 69 3.47 -13.59 16.64
C THR A 69 2.23 -13.87 15.81
N ASP A 70 2.30 -13.99 14.48
CA ASP A 70 1.12 -14.33 13.69
C ASP A 70 1.25 -15.73 13.06
N ASP A 71 0.40 -16.64 13.56
CA ASP A 71 0.32 -18.04 13.15
C ASP A 71 0.11 -18.15 11.62
N PRO A 72 1.04 -18.77 10.87
CA PRO A 72 0.95 -18.89 9.42
C PRO A 72 -0.17 -19.83 8.94
N ARG A 73 -1.02 -20.36 9.83
CA ARG A 73 -2.10 -21.31 9.48
C ARG A 73 -3.44 -20.66 9.12
N HIS A 74 -3.58 -19.33 9.15
CA HIS A 74 -4.89 -18.72 8.89
C HIS A 74 -5.19 -18.32 7.43
N PHE A 75 -4.22 -18.34 6.51
CA PHE A 75 -4.42 -17.85 5.13
C PHE A 75 -4.46 -18.93 4.03
N GLN A 76 -4.57 -20.21 4.37
CA GLN A 76 -4.58 -21.32 3.40
C GLN A 76 -5.97 -21.92 3.10
N LYS A 77 -7.06 -21.16 3.31
CA LYS A 77 -8.40 -21.57 2.90
C LYS A 77 -9.05 -20.50 2.02
N ASN A 78 -8.72 -20.48 0.73
CA ASN A 78 -9.70 -20.20 -0.35
C ASN A 78 -9.19 -20.27 -1.79
N ILE A 79 -7.99 -20.81 -2.08
CA ILE A 79 -7.51 -20.93 -3.48
C ILE A 79 -7.77 -22.32 -4.10
N ASN A 80 -8.35 -23.28 -3.35
CA ASN A 80 -8.62 -24.62 -3.86
C ASN A 80 -10.13 -24.93 -3.94
N ASN A 81 -10.88 -24.21 -4.78
CA ASN A 81 -12.08 -24.81 -5.39
C ASN A 81 -12.57 -24.02 -6.61
N LYS A 82 -12.05 -24.34 -7.80
CA LYS A 82 -12.76 -24.22 -9.09
C LYS A 82 -11.93 -24.89 -10.19
N ASN A 83 -12.20 -26.19 -10.36
CA ASN A 83 -11.89 -26.95 -11.57
C ASN A 83 -13.26 -27.52 -11.99
N THR A 84 -13.86 -27.20 -13.14
CA THR A 84 -13.43 -27.67 -14.46
C THR A 84 -14.34 -27.10 -15.57
N ASN A 85 -13.77 -27.06 -16.78
CA ASN A 85 -14.38 -27.09 -18.12
C ASN A 85 -14.73 -25.77 -18.83
N GLY A 86 -13.94 -25.44 -19.85
CA GLY A 86 -14.31 -24.51 -20.91
C GLY A 86 -13.11 -23.87 -21.61
N SER A 87 -12.55 -24.58 -22.59
CA SER A 87 -11.49 -24.10 -23.50
C SER A 87 -11.85 -22.76 -24.15
N SER A 88 -11.01 -21.74 -24.01
CA SER A 88 -10.63 -20.82 -25.09
C SER A 88 -9.41 -19.98 -24.74
N LYS A 89 -8.46 -20.02 -25.67
CA LYS A 89 -7.17 -19.35 -25.70
C LYS A 89 -7.26 -17.86 -25.37
N SER A 90 -6.52 -17.42 -24.37
CA SER A 90 -5.77 -16.16 -24.41
C SER A 90 -4.47 -16.34 -23.65
N GLN A 91 -3.37 -16.23 -24.39
CA GLN A 91 -2.00 -16.26 -23.89
C GLN A 91 -1.81 -15.14 -22.87
N LYS A 92 -1.71 -15.49 -21.58
CA LYS A 92 -0.95 -14.67 -20.62
C LYS A 92 0.52 -15.04 -20.79
N GLN A 93 1.22 -14.23 -21.59
CA GLN A 93 2.68 -14.29 -21.76
C GLN A 93 3.35 -13.77 -20.48
N GLY A 94 4.37 -14.49 -20.00
CA GLY A 94 5.50 -13.87 -19.30
C GLY A 94 5.53 -13.93 -17.78
N PHE A 95 5.35 -15.11 -17.15
CA PHE A 95 5.93 -15.30 -15.81
C PHE A 95 7.43 -15.59 -16.00
N THR A 96 8.25 -14.54 -16.05
CA THR A 96 9.72 -14.67 -16.14
C THR A 96 10.24 -15.46 -14.94
N GLU A 97 11.21 -16.33 -15.21
CA GLU A 97 11.94 -17.14 -14.24
C GLU A 97 12.23 -16.36 -12.95
N ARG A 98 11.77 -16.87 -11.79
CA ARG A 98 12.13 -16.30 -10.49
C ARG A 98 13.64 -16.40 -10.33
N GLU A 99 14.36 -15.29 -10.55
CA GLU A 99 15.77 -15.15 -10.18
C GLU A 99 15.93 -15.63 -8.73
N SER A 100 16.85 -16.58 -8.49
CA SER A 100 17.00 -17.26 -7.18
C SER A 100 17.32 -16.32 -6.02
N ASP A 101 17.75 -15.09 -6.32
CA ASP A 101 18.31 -14.15 -5.35
C ASP A 101 17.35 -12.97 -5.07
N PHE A 102 16.19 -12.91 -5.72
CA PHE A 102 15.19 -11.88 -5.47
C PHE A 102 14.12 -12.36 -4.49
N ASN A 103 14.21 -11.88 -3.24
CA ASN A 103 13.25 -12.21 -2.17
C ASN A 103 12.58 -10.94 -1.61
N PRO A 104 11.63 -10.33 -2.34
CA PRO A 104 10.98 -9.11 -1.90
C PRO A 104 10.02 -9.38 -0.72
N PRO A 105 9.56 -8.33 -0.01
CA PRO A 105 8.49 -8.46 0.97
C PRO A 105 7.23 -9.11 0.36
N SER A 106 6.45 -9.83 1.17
CA SER A 106 5.24 -10.53 0.70
C SER A 106 4.22 -9.61 0.03
N TRP A 107 4.11 -8.36 0.48
CA TRP A 107 3.22 -7.36 -0.11
C TRP A 107 3.57 -7.02 -1.55
N TYR A 108 4.79 -7.25 -2.01
CA TYR A 108 5.23 -6.90 -3.37
C TYR A 108 4.41 -7.63 -4.43
N TYR A 109 4.28 -8.94 -4.30
CA TYR A 109 3.51 -9.74 -5.26
C TYR A 109 2.00 -9.47 -5.13
N LEU A 110 1.50 -9.24 -3.91
CA LEU A 110 0.10 -8.88 -3.70
C LEU A 110 -0.26 -7.57 -4.40
N ALA A 111 0.62 -6.57 -4.34
CA ALA A 111 0.41 -5.30 -5.03
C ALA A 111 0.54 -5.41 -6.56
N LEU A 112 1.42 -6.27 -7.07
CA LEU A 112 1.53 -6.51 -8.53
C LEU A 112 0.34 -7.27 -9.11
N ASP A 113 -0.27 -8.15 -8.34
CA ASP A 113 -1.43 -8.94 -8.76
C ASP A 113 -2.77 -8.20 -8.57
N ALA A 114 -2.77 -7.04 -7.91
CA ALA A 114 -3.97 -6.25 -7.62
C ALA A 114 -4.40 -5.37 -8.80
N GLU A 115 -5.71 -5.13 -8.95
CA GLU A 115 -6.22 -4.17 -9.96
C GLU A 115 -5.82 -2.74 -9.61
N ARG A 116 -5.80 -2.43 -8.30
CA ARG A 116 -5.38 -1.14 -7.77
C ARG A 116 -4.58 -1.31 -6.49
N VAL A 117 -3.65 -0.39 -6.31
CA VAL A 117 -2.75 -0.37 -5.16
C VAL A 117 -2.99 0.90 -4.37
N TYR A 118 -3.25 0.75 -3.08
CA TYR A 118 -3.44 1.85 -2.16
C TYR A 118 -2.43 1.80 -1.02
N TYR A 119 -2.13 2.98 -0.48
CA TYR A 119 -1.47 3.15 0.78
C TYR A 119 -2.41 3.87 1.74
N VAL A 120 -2.62 3.30 2.93
CA VAL A 120 -3.39 3.92 4.00
C VAL A 120 -2.40 4.33 5.10
N GLY A 121 -2.52 5.58 5.55
CA GLY A 121 -1.65 6.14 6.56
C GLY A 121 -2.39 6.96 7.61
N CYS A 122 -1.85 7.02 8.82
CA CYS A 122 -2.30 7.88 9.91
C CYS A 122 -1.28 8.98 10.24
N THR A 123 -1.72 10.23 10.39
CA THR A 123 -0.86 11.38 10.72
C THR A 123 -1.63 12.55 11.35
N ALA A 124 -0.92 13.45 12.02
CA ALA A 124 -1.47 14.76 12.44
C ALA A 124 -1.27 15.86 11.38
N ASP A 125 -0.37 15.64 10.42
CA ASP A 125 -0.08 16.56 9.31
C ASP A 125 -0.07 15.77 8.00
N VAL A 126 -1.20 15.81 7.29
CA VAL A 126 -1.43 15.05 6.05
C VAL A 126 -0.56 15.58 4.92
N TYR A 127 -0.48 16.90 4.74
CA TYR A 127 0.29 17.50 3.65
C TYR A 127 1.79 17.16 3.77
N SER A 128 2.36 17.37 4.96
CA SER A 128 3.78 17.04 5.20
C SER A 128 4.05 15.56 4.94
N ARG A 129 3.12 14.68 5.35
CA ARG A 129 3.27 13.24 5.18
C ARG A 129 3.16 12.81 3.72
N ILE A 130 2.19 13.34 2.97
CA ILE A 130 2.09 13.12 1.52
C ILE A 130 3.38 13.56 0.83
N ASN A 131 3.91 14.74 1.17
CA ASN A 131 5.15 15.22 0.56
C ASN A 131 6.35 14.30 0.88
N GLN A 132 6.43 13.74 2.09
CA GLN A 132 7.45 12.73 2.41
C GLN A 132 7.34 11.46 1.55
N HIS A 133 6.12 11.02 1.24
CA HIS A 133 5.88 9.89 0.33
C HIS A 133 6.30 10.22 -1.10
N MET A 134 5.98 11.43 -1.59
CA MET A 134 6.40 11.88 -2.93
C MET A 134 7.91 12.01 -3.06
N GLU A 135 8.60 12.41 -2.00
CA GLU A 135 10.05 12.58 -1.98
C GLU A 135 10.82 11.27 -1.70
N GLY A 136 10.13 10.18 -1.32
CA GLY A 136 10.76 8.92 -0.92
C GLY A 136 11.58 9.02 0.38
N LYS A 137 11.26 9.96 1.26
CA LYS A 137 12.10 10.36 2.43
C LYS A 137 11.63 9.88 3.80
N SER A 138 10.60 9.04 3.89
CA SER A 138 10.15 8.54 5.20
C SER A 138 10.85 7.23 5.59
N SER A 139 10.89 6.91 6.87
CA SER A 139 11.14 5.55 7.37
C SER A 139 9.84 4.76 7.45
N GLY A 140 9.90 3.42 7.44
CA GLY A 140 8.72 2.53 7.60
C GLY A 140 7.87 2.40 6.33
N GLY A 141 6.56 2.72 6.41
CA GLY A 141 5.60 2.66 5.29
C GLY A 141 5.96 3.51 4.05
N ALA A 142 7.01 4.32 4.18
CA ALA A 142 7.70 4.95 3.06
C ALA A 142 8.27 3.95 2.05
N ASN A 143 8.76 2.79 2.49
CA ASN A 143 9.37 1.80 1.61
C ASN A 143 8.36 1.33 0.55
N PHE A 144 7.11 1.12 0.98
CA PHE A 144 6.02 0.78 0.08
C PHE A 144 5.79 1.87 -0.96
N THR A 145 5.67 3.13 -0.53
CA THR A 145 5.40 4.26 -1.42
C THR A 145 6.62 4.71 -2.25
N THR A 146 7.84 4.32 -1.88
CA THR A 146 9.02 4.45 -2.74
C THR A 146 8.97 3.44 -3.88
N VAL A 147 8.54 2.21 -3.60
CA VAL A 147 8.34 1.17 -4.63
C VAL A 147 7.13 1.53 -5.51
N PHE A 148 6.02 1.87 -4.85
CA PHE A 148 4.74 2.23 -5.44
C PHE A 148 4.33 3.69 -5.12
N PRO A 149 4.94 4.69 -5.79
CA PRO A 149 4.61 6.10 -5.69
C PRO A 149 3.11 6.41 -5.77
N PRO A 150 2.61 7.24 -4.84
CA PRO A 150 1.24 7.70 -4.88
C PRO A 150 1.04 8.71 -6.02
N THR A 151 -0.16 8.69 -6.58
CA THR A 151 -0.58 9.59 -7.66
C THR A 151 -1.84 10.35 -7.34
N HIS A 152 -2.66 9.83 -6.41
CA HIS A 152 -3.84 10.53 -5.97
C HIS A 152 -4.01 10.44 -4.46
N LEU A 153 -4.50 11.52 -3.86
CA LEU A 153 -5.17 11.50 -2.56
C LEU A 153 -6.66 11.19 -2.80
N VAL A 154 -7.10 10.03 -2.33
CA VAL A 154 -8.45 9.50 -2.59
C VAL A 154 -9.40 9.90 -1.47
N GLU A 155 -9.02 9.63 -0.22
CA GLU A 155 -9.84 9.87 0.96
C GLU A 155 -9.02 10.45 2.11
N VAL A 156 -9.71 11.22 2.97
CA VAL A 156 -9.20 11.69 4.27
C VAL A 156 -10.33 11.64 5.28
N TYR A 157 -10.05 11.04 6.42
CA TYR A 157 -10.94 10.95 7.58
C TYR A 157 -10.29 11.64 8.78
N GLY A 158 -11.08 12.39 9.55
CA GLY A 158 -10.60 13.14 10.71
C GLY A 158 -11.06 12.54 12.02
N PHE A 159 -10.16 12.56 13.01
CA PHE A 159 -10.37 12.01 14.33
C PHE A 159 -9.81 12.95 15.39
N GLN A 160 -10.51 13.05 16.52
CA GLN A 160 -10.04 13.79 17.70
C GLN A 160 -9.07 12.96 18.55
N ASN A 161 -9.12 11.63 18.43
CA ASN A 161 -8.37 10.69 19.26
C ASN A 161 -7.43 9.85 18.39
N LYS A 162 -6.16 9.74 18.83
CA LYS A 162 -5.11 9.00 18.13
C LYS A 162 -5.37 7.50 18.03
N ASP A 163 -5.86 6.88 19.11
CA ASP A 163 -6.14 5.44 19.13
C ASP A 163 -7.27 5.10 18.16
N ARG A 164 -8.32 5.94 18.10
CA ARG A 164 -9.39 5.81 17.11
C ARG A 164 -8.89 5.96 15.68
N ALA A 165 -7.95 6.86 15.42
CA ALA A 165 -7.36 7.01 14.10
C ALA A 165 -6.58 5.76 13.68
N TYR A 166 -5.85 5.10 14.60
CA TYR A 166 -5.16 3.85 14.30
C TYR A 166 -6.11 2.66 14.09
N GLU A 167 -7.19 2.57 14.87
CA GLU A 167 -8.24 1.57 14.63
C GLU A 167 -8.82 1.74 13.22
N ALA A 168 -9.18 2.99 12.86
CA ALA A 168 -9.74 3.31 11.55
C ALA A 168 -8.76 3.05 10.39
N GLU A 169 -7.45 3.32 10.55
CA GLU A 169 -6.44 2.99 9.55
C GLU A 169 -6.46 1.49 9.18
N ARG A 170 -6.58 0.62 10.19
CA ARG A 170 -6.65 -0.84 9.99
C ARG A 170 -7.96 -1.28 9.35
N GLU A 171 -9.07 -0.69 9.77
CA GLU A 171 -10.40 -0.97 9.21
C GLU A 171 -10.43 -0.58 7.72
N VAL A 172 -10.05 0.65 7.38
CA VAL A 172 -9.99 1.14 5.99
C VAL A 172 -9.04 0.29 5.14
N GLY A 173 -7.86 -0.05 5.65
CA GLY A 173 -6.92 -0.92 4.93
C GLY A 173 -7.45 -2.33 4.69
N SER A 174 -8.19 -2.89 5.65
CA SER A 174 -8.81 -4.21 5.51
C SER A 174 -9.93 -4.18 4.47
N GLU A 175 -10.82 -3.18 4.53
CA GLU A 175 -11.95 -3.01 3.60
C GLU A 175 -11.48 -2.87 2.13
N LEU A 176 -10.40 -2.12 1.90
CA LEU A 176 -9.83 -1.97 0.56
C LEU A 176 -9.25 -3.30 0.05
N THR A 177 -8.64 -4.12 0.93
CA THR A 177 -8.02 -5.38 0.53
C THR A 177 -9.04 -6.47 0.14
N GLU A 178 -10.31 -6.33 0.52
CA GLU A 178 -11.35 -7.33 0.23
C GLU A 178 -11.89 -7.30 -1.22
N ASN A 179 -11.54 -6.29 -2.04
CA ASN A 179 -12.18 -6.01 -3.33
C ASN A 179 -11.28 -6.15 -4.58
N GLU A 180 -10.36 -7.12 -4.62
CA GLU A 180 -9.31 -7.26 -5.69
C GLU A 180 -8.36 -6.05 -5.78
N GLU A 181 -8.46 -5.12 -4.84
CA GLU A 181 -7.53 -4.04 -4.58
C GLU A 181 -6.57 -4.48 -3.47
N TYR A 182 -5.36 -3.91 -3.43
CA TYR A 182 -4.41 -4.13 -2.34
C TYR A 182 -4.14 -2.83 -1.60
N ALA A 183 -4.35 -2.83 -0.28
CA ALA A 183 -3.98 -1.72 0.56
C ALA A 183 -2.83 -2.10 1.50
N TYR A 184 -1.79 -1.28 1.54
CA TYR A 184 -0.75 -1.35 2.56
C TYR A 184 -1.04 -0.39 3.70
N PHE A 185 -0.97 -0.88 4.94
CA PHE A 185 -1.15 -0.12 6.18
C PHE A 185 -0.25 -0.72 7.28
N SER A 186 0.16 0.10 8.26
CA SER A 186 1.14 -0.28 9.30
C SER A 186 0.56 -0.27 10.70
#